data_AF-A0A3N5W982-F1
#
_entry.id   AF-A0A3N5W982-F1
#
_cell.length_a   1.000
_cell.length_b   1.000
_cell.length_c   1.000
_cell.angle_alpha   90.00
_cell.angle_beta   90.00
_cell.angle_gamma   90.00
#
_symmetry.space_group_name_H-M   'P 1'
#
loop_
_entity.id
_entity.type
_entity.pdbx_description
1 polymer ?
#
loop_
_entity_poly.entity_id
_entity_poly.type
_entity_poly.pdbx_seq_one_letter_code
_entity_poly.pdbx_strand_id
1 'polypeptide(L)' 'MGFPTARPRRLRSSPQIRAMVRETDLTPDDLIYPLFITHGRGVRSEISSMAGVYNLSPDVMADEIRSVSDLDIPAVLLF' A
#
# COMPACT_ATOMS: atom_id res chain seq x y z
N MET A 1 -31.99 16.36 17.84
CA MET A 1 -32.87 15.89 16.75
C MET A 1 -32.79 14.36 16.71
N GLY A 2 -33.91 13.65 16.88
CA GLY A 2 -33.94 12.18 16.97
C GLY A 2 -34.39 11.51 15.67
N PHE A 3 -34.44 10.17 15.68
CA PHE A 3 -35.18 9.42 14.67
C PHE A 3 -36.67 9.81 14.74
N PRO A 4 -37.39 10.00 13.61
CA PRO A 4 -37.02 9.71 12.22
C PRO A 4 -36.40 10.89 11.45
N THR A 5 -36.21 12.05 12.08
CA THR A 5 -35.73 13.27 11.43
C THR A 5 -34.25 13.15 11.08
N ALA A 6 -33.42 12.68 12.03
CA ALA A 6 -32.03 12.32 11.82
C ALA A 6 -31.89 10.84 11.46
N ARG A 7 -31.43 10.54 10.24
CA ARG A 7 -31.23 9.16 9.74
C ARG A 7 -29.86 9.05 9.08
N PRO A 8 -28.81 8.63 9.80
CA PRO A 8 -27.45 8.52 9.26
C PRO A 8 -27.34 7.61 8.03
N ARG A 9 -28.27 6.65 7.87
CA ARG A 9 -28.34 5.79 6.69
C ARG A 9 -28.62 6.54 5.38
N ARG A 10 -29.19 7.76 5.41
CA ARG A 10 -29.41 8.58 4.21
C ARG A 10 -28.10 8.89 3.49
N LEU A 11 -27.01 9.10 4.24
CA LEU A 11 -25.68 9.33 3.69
C LEU A 11 -24.96 8.05 3.22
N ARG A 12 -25.57 6.87 3.40
CA ARG A 12 -24.98 5.57 3.05
C ARG A 12 -25.73 4.86 1.94
N SER A 13 -26.75 5.49 1.36
CA SER A 13 -27.71 4.89 0.42
C SER A 13 -27.11 4.52 -0.93
N SER A 14 -26.08 5.24 -1.41
CA SER A 14 -25.40 4.93 -2.67
C SER A 14 -23.88 5.08 -2.55
N PRO A 15 -23.09 4.42 -3.43
CA PRO A 15 -21.64 4.64 -3.52
C PRO A 15 -21.27 6.11 -3.72
N GLN A 16 -22.03 6.84 -4.53
CA GLN A 16 -21.79 8.25 -4.86
C GLN A 16 -21.95 9.15 -3.63
N ILE A 17 -23.01 8.95 -2.83
CA ILE A 17 -23.21 9.73 -1.61
C ILE A 17 -22.11 9.43 -0.59
N ARG A 18 -21.72 8.15 -0.44
CA ARG A 18 -20.62 7.77 0.45
C ARG A 18 -19.29 8.38 0.02
N ALA A 19 -19.04 8.49 -1.28
CA ALA A 19 -17.83 9.15 -1.79
C ALA A 19 -17.83 10.65 -1.46
N MET A 20 -18.97 11.34 -1.60
CA MET A 20 -19.07 12.78 -1.30
C MET A 20 -18.87 13.13 0.19
N VAL A 21 -19.19 12.22 1.11
CA VAL A 21 -19.08 12.46 2.56
C VAL A 21 -17.95 11.70 3.24
N ARG A 22 -17.05 11.08 2.48
CA ARG A 22 -15.91 10.35 3.02
C ARG A 22 -14.94 11.32 3.70
N GLU A 23 -14.42 10.94 4.86
CA GLU A 23 -13.52 11.77 5.66
C GLU A 23 -12.04 11.40 5.50
N THR A 24 -11.75 10.18 5.05
CA THR A 24 -10.39 9.65 4.93
C THR A 24 -10.19 9.06 3.56
N ASP A 25 -9.16 9.50 2.87
CA ASP A 25 -8.68 8.92 1.61
C ASP A 25 -7.29 8.32 1.81
N LEU A 26 -6.95 7.35 0.97
CA LEU A 26 -5.65 6.70 0.94
C LEU A 26 -5.15 6.75 -0.49
N THR A 27 -3.91 7.20 -0.66
CA THR A 27 -3.23 7.41 -1.93
C THR A 27 -1.84 6.74 -1.90
N PRO A 28 -1.19 6.51 -3.06
CA PRO A 28 0.19 6.02 -3.08
C PRO A 28 1.17 6.87 -2.26
N ASP A 29 0.93 8.18 -2.16
CA ASP A 29 1.74 9.11 -1.36
C ASP A 29 1.77 8.78 0.14
N ASP A 30 0.79 8.03 0.63
CA ASP A 30 0.69 7.61 2.03
C ASP A 30 1.47 6.31 2.31
N LEU A 31 2.10 5.70 1.30
CA LEU A 31 2.75 4.40 1.39
C LEU A 31 4.27 4.50 1.49
N ILE A 32 4.86 3.59 2.28
CA ILE A 32 6.30 3.30 2.31
C ILE A 32 6.46 1.81 2.09
N TYR A 33 7.32 1.41 1.14
CA TYR A 33 7.52 0.01 0.77
C TYR A 33 8.79 -0.60 1.42
N PRO A 34 8.65 -1.55 2.36
CA PRO A 34 9.80 -2.23 2.97
C PRO A 34 10.49 -3.20 2.02
N LEU A 35 11.82 -3.17 1.99
CA LEU A 35 12.68 -4.08 1.22
C LEU A 35 13.70 -4.74 2.14
N PHE A 36 13.85 -6.06 2.01
CA PHE A 36 14.80 -6.85 2.78
C PHE A 36 16.01 -7.21 1.91
N ILE A 37 17.19 -6.74 2.29
CA ILE A 37 18.40 -6.87 1.49
C ILE A 37 19.35 -7.88 2.11
N THR A 38 19.84 -8.80 1.28
CA THR A 38 20.83 -9.81 1.67
C THR A 38 22.08 -9.70 0.82
N HIS A 39 23.18 -10.25 1.32
CA HIS A 39 24.46 -10.26 0.63
C HIS A 39 24.45 -11.29 -0.51
N GLY A 40 25.14 -10.99 -1.60
CA GLY A 40 25.27 -11.87 -2.75
C GLY A 40 25.01 -11.15 -4.07
N ARG A 41 24.75 -11.94 -5.12
CA ARG A 41 24.41 -11.47 -6.46
C ARG A 41 23.37 -12.43 -7.07
N GLY A 42 22.35 -11.89 -7.73
CA GLY A 42 21.25 -12.67 -8.30
C GLY A 42 20.39 -13.38 -7.25
N VAL A 43 20.38 -12.92 -6.00
CA VAL A 43 19.64 -13.56 -4.91
C VAL A 43 18.21 -13.02 -4.87
N ARG A 44 17.25 -13.94 -4.94
CA ARG A 44 15.83 -13.70 -4.66
C ARG A 44 15.29 -14.89 -3.87
N SER A 45 15.36 -14.80 -2.55
CA SER A 45 14.93 -15.88 -1.66
C SER A 45 13.63 -15.52 -0.98
N GLU A 46 12.59 -16.34 -1.13
CA GLU A 46 11.31 -16.10 -0.46
C GLU A 46 11.45 -16.23 1.06
N ILE A 47 10.79 -15.33 1.79
CA ILE A 47 10.64 -15.40 3.23
C ILE A 47 9.43 -16.28 3.52
N SER A 48 9.65 -17.52 3.97
CA SER A 48 8.58 -18.52 4.12
C SER A 48 7.42 -18.10 5.02
N SER A 49 7.67 -17.25 6.02
CA SER A 49 6.64 -16.70 6.91
C SER A 49 5.88 -15.50 6.33
N MET A 50 6.35 -14.95 5.21
CA MET A 50 5.80 -13.76 4.55
C MET A 50 5.65 -14.04 3.05
N ALA A 51 4.61 -14.78 2.68
CA ALA A 51 4.36 -15.16 1.28
C ALA A 51 4.36 -13.94 0.34
N GLY A 52 5.12 -14.04 -0.75
CA GLY A 52 5.30 -12.94 -1.70
C GLY A 52 6.33 -11.88 -1.30
N VAL A 53 7.01 -12.03 -0.15
CA VAL A 53 8.12 -11.18 0.29
C VAL A 53 9.44 -11.92 0.16
N TYR A 54 10.47 -11.23 -0.33
CA TYR A 54 11.75 -11.83 -0.68
C TYR A 54 12.92 -11.07 -0.05
N ASN A 55 13.97 -11.81 0.32
CA ASN A 55 15.30 -11.25 0.49
C ASN A 55 15.96 -11.09 -0.88
N LEU A 56 16.37 -9.86 -1.20
CA LEU A 56 16.95 -9.50 -2.49
C LEU A 56 18.43 -9.15 -2.34
N SER A 57 19.27 -9.51 -3.31
CA SER A 57 20.60 -8.92 -3.41
C SER A 57 20.52 -7.50 -4.02
N PRO A 58 21.51 -6.62 -3.76
CA PRO A 58 21.47 -5.23 -4.23
C PRO A 58 21.29 -5.06 -5.75
N ASP A 59 21.78 -6.01 -6.55
CA ASP A 59 21.64 -6.02 -8.01
C ASP A 59 20.22 -6.36 -8.48
N VAL A 60 19.51 -7.23 -7.76
CA VAL A 60 18.12 -7.62 -8.07
C VAL A 60 17.13 -6.56 -7.58
N MET A 61 17.48 -5.83 -6.52
CA MET A 61 16.63 -4.77 -5.94
C MET A 61 16.30 -3.65 -6.95
N ALA A 62 17.16 -3.37 -7.92
CA ALA A 62 16.96 -2.27 -8.86
C ALA A 62 15.69 -2.41 -9.71
N ASP A 63 15.34 -3.64 -10.12
CA ASP A 63 14.10 -3.90 -10.87
C ASP A 63 12.86 -3.76 -9.99
N GLU A 64 12.96 -4.13 -8.72
CA GLU A 64 11.89 -3.95 -7.73
C GLU A 64 11.63 -2.45 -7.48
N ILE A 65 12.69 -1.66 -7.28
CA ILE A 65 12.57 -0.20 -7.10
C ILE A 65 11.93 0.47 -8.31
N ARG A 66 12.26 0.03 -9.53
CA ARG A 66 11.64 0.59 -10.75
C ARG A 66 10.12 0.36 -10.72
N SER A 67 9.69 -0.85 -10.34
CA SER A 67 8.28 -1.20 -10.22
C SER A 67 7.57 -0.37 -9.13
N VAL A 68 8.24 -0.12 -8.00
CA VAL A 68 7.74 0.73 -6.91
C VAL A 68 7.57 2.17 -7.38
N SER A 69 8.54 2.68 -8.14
CA SER A 69 8.47 4.03 -8.72
C SER A 69 7.36 4.17 -9.76
N ASP A 70 7.14 3.14 -10.59
CA ASP A 70 6.07 3.14 -11.59
C ASP A 70 4.65 3.12 -10.96
N LEU A 71 4.56 2.77 -9.67
CA LEU A 71 3.34 2.79 -8.86
C LEU A 71 3.15 4.10 -8.06
N ASP A 72 3.99 5.11 -8.28
CA ASP A 72 3.99 6.39 -7.57
C ASP A 72 4.17 6.27 -6.04
N ILE A 73 4.83 5.20 -5.56
CA ILE A 73 5.13 5.06 -4.13
C ILE A 73 6.37 5.92 -3.81
N PRO A 74 6.28 6.88 -2.87
CA PRO A 74 7.31 7.92 -2.72
C PRO A 74 8.58 7.44 -2.01
N ALA A 75 8.52 6.34 -1.25
CA ALA A 75 9.64 5.92 -0.41
C ALA A 75 9.72 4.39 -0.20
N VAL A 76 10.96 3.93 0.00
CA VAL A 76 11.28 2.57 0.43
C VAL A 76 11.98 2.58 1.79
N LEU A 77 11.77 1.52 2.57
CA LEU A 77 12.45 1.30 3.85
C LEU A 77 13.36 0.08 3.73
N LEU A 78 14.68 0.29 3.84
CA LEU A 78 15.67 -0.77 3.66
C LEU A 78 16.00 -1.43 5.00
N PHE A 79 15.99 -2.77 5.01
CA PHE A 79 16.41 -3.63 6.11
C PHE A 79 17.57 -4.54 5.71
#